data_AF-A0A6M0SM81-F1
#
_entry.id   AF-A0A6M0SM81-F1
#
_cell.length_a   1.000
_cell.length_b   1.000
_cell.length_c   1.000
_cell.angle_alpha   90.00
_cell.angle_beta   90.00
_cell.angle_gamma   90.00
#
_symmetry.space_group_name_H-M   'P 1'
#
loop_
_entity.id
_entity.type
_entity.pdbx_description
1 polymer ?
#
loop_
_entity_poly.entity_id
_entity_poly.type
_entity_poly.pdbx_seq_one_letter_code
_entity_poly.pdbx_strand_id
1 'polypeptide(L)'
;MIYNNIKGFPENFLWGGSTSAYQVEGAWNEDGKGLSVIDMCDHPEGTADFKIASDHYHRFKEDVKLFSEMGLKAYRFSIAWTRIIPQGTGEVNEKGIKFYNDLIDELNKYNIEPIVTMFHFDLPYTLEEKGGWSNRDTIDAFSKYAKVLFERFGSKVKYWLTINEQNTMILHPGAIGIPKGGKLPSKKELYQQNHHMLLAQAKVMNLCHEMCPNGKIGPALNTTAMYGETCNPLDAIAAHNWETIRCWSFLDMAVRGKYNKLAWSYLMDRGLEPIIEDGDMDIMKNAKPDFIAINYYSTATIAASKGDASDISARAGDQQIMLGEQGVYRAAENPYVDKTKYGWVVDPIGLRMTLRKVSERYDLPILITENGIGAPDKLEKNETINDDYRIDYIRKHLEQLKLAINDGVEVMGYCPWSAIDVVSTHQGYGKRYGFIYVNRDEFDLKDLRRIKKKSFNWYKNVINTNGEEL
;
A
#
# COMPACT_ATOMS: atom_id res chain seq x y z
N MET A 1 -14.78 11.21 21.09
CA MET A 1 -15.59 10.97 22.30
C MET A 1 -14.65 10.60 23.45
N ILE A 2 -14.97 10.99 24.68
CA ILE A 2 -14.31 10.45 25.89
C ILE A 2 -15.16 9.25 26.30
N TYR A 3 -14.57 8.06 26.26
CA TYR A 3 -15.28 6.81 26.56
C TYR A 3 -15.23 6.51 28.05
N ASN A 4 -16.36 6.08 28.61
CA ASN A 4 -16.41 5.54 29.98
C ASN A 4 -15.75 4.16 30.07
N ASN A 5 -15.89 3.35 29.01
CA ASN A 5 -15.29 2.01 28.88
C ASN A 5 -14.75 1.85 27.46
N ILE A 6 -13.51 1.38 27.32
CA ILE A 6 -12.88 1.11 26.02
C ILE A 6 -12.82 -0.42 25.84
N LYS A 7 -13.42 -0.93 24.77
CA LYS A 7 -13.29 -2.33 24.36
C LYS A 7 -11.88 -2.60 23.83
N GLY A 8 -11.39 -3.81 24.11
CA GLY A 8 -10.18 -4.38 23.50
C GLY A 8 -10.30 -4.55 21.99
N PHE A 9 -9.21 -5.00 21.37
CA PHE A 9 -9.26 -5.44 19.97
C PHE A 9 -10.09 -6.74 19.86
N PRO A 10 -10.70 -7.02 18.69
CA PRO A 10 -11.35 -8.29 18.43
C PRO A 10 -10.45 -9.49 18.74
N GLU A 11 -11.01 -10.61 19.20
CA GLU A 11 -10.22 -11.81 19.55
C GLU A 11 -9.43 -12.37 18.35
N ASN A 12 -10.00 -12.28 17.14
CA ASN A 12 -9.39 -12.75 15.90
C ASN A 12 -8.74 -11.62 15.09
N PHE A 13 -8.28 -10.56 15.76
CA PHE A 13 -7.65 -9.43 15.08
C PHE A 13 -6.34 -9.85 14.39
N LEU A 14 -6.22 -9.52 13.11
CA LEU A 14 -5.05 -9.87 12.30
C LEU A 14 -3.89 -8.92 12.61
N TRP A 15 -3.17 -9.19 13.70
CA TRP A 15 -1.91 -8.53 14.01
C TRP A 15 -0.84 -8.94 13.00
N GLY A 16 -0.48 -8.02 12.12
CA GLY A 16 0.28 -8.32 10.92
C GLY A 16 1.67 -7.74 10.87
N GLY A 17 2.31 -7.94 9.73
CA GLY A 17 3.47 -7.21 9.24
C GLY A 17 3.43 -7.22 7.71
N SER A 18 3.99 -6.22 7.07
CA SER A 18 3.91 -6.11 5.61
C SER A 18 5.24 -5.85 4.90
N THR A 19 5.31 -6.30 3.64
CA THR A 19 6.39 -6.05 2.69
C THR A 19 5.82 -5.92 1.26
N SER A 20 6.70 -5.63 0.29
CA SER A 20 6.41 -5.72 -1.14
C SER A 20 7.55 -6.48 -1.83
N ALA A 21 7.22 -7.19 -2.90
CA ALA A 21 8.13 -8.10 -3.59
C ALA A 21 9.44 -7.41 -4.00
N TYR A 22 9.35 -6.34 -4.79
CA TYR A 22 10.53 -5.64 -5.29
C TYR A 22 11.39 -5.03 -4.18
N GLN A 23 10.79 -4.64 -3.04
CA GLN A 23 11.54 -4.01 -1.95
C GLN A 23 12.25 -5.01 -1.03
N VAL A 24 11.85 -6.29 -1.03
CA VAL A 24 12.33 -7.29 -0.06
C VAL A 24 12.98 -8.52 -0.68
N GLU A 25 12.52 -8.97 -1.86
CA GLU A 25 12.87 -10.29 -2.38
C GLU A 25 14.32 -10.40 -2.87
N GLY A 26 14.75 -9.47 -3.73
CA GLY A 26 15.98 -9.64 -4.52
C GLY A 26 15.81 -10.68 -5.61
N ALA A 27 16.86 -11.45 -5.92
CA ALA A 27 16.85 -12.53 -6.91
C ALA A 27 16.17 -12.11 -8.24
N TRP A 28 16.51 -10.90 -8.69
CA TRP A 28 15.76 -10.17 -9.73
C TRP A 28 15.76 -10.86 -11.10
N ASN A 29 16.75 -11.70 -11.37
CA ASN A 29 16.98 -12.42 -12.62
C ASN A 29 17.09 -13.96 -12.43
N GLU A 30 16.65 -14.48 -11.29
CA GLU A 30 16.74 -15.90 -10.97
C GLU A 30 15.47 -16.66 -11.33
N ASP A 31 15.61 -17.97 -11.53
CA ASP A 31 14.51 -18.91 -11.75
C ASP A 31 13.48 -18.50 -12.81
N GLY A 32 13.94 -17.80 -13.86
CA GLY A 32 13.12 -17.39 -14.99
C GLY A 32 12.27 -16.15 -14.74
N LYS A 33 12.50 -15.39 -13.65
CA LYS A 33 11.84 -14.09 -13.45
C LYS A 33 12.12 -13.15 -14.62
N GLY A 34 11.05 -12.52 -15.14
CA GLY A 34 11.13 -11.46 -16.15
C GLY A 34 11.50 -10.09 -15.58
N LEU A 35 11.78 -9.15 -16.46
CA LEU A 35 12.04 -7.75 -16.06
C LEU A 35 10.72 -7.05 -15.73
N SER A 36 10.70 -6.33 -14.63
CA SER A 36 9.63 -5.39 -14.29
C SER A 36 10.04 -3.96 -14.65
N VAL A 37 9.09 -3.03 -14.64
CA VAL A 37 9.38 -1.59 -14.74
C VAL A 37 10.37 -1.13 -13.66
N ILE A 38 10.31 -1.70 -12.45
CA ILE A 38 11.22 -1.38 -11.35
C ILE A 38 12.67 -1.77 -11.68
N ASP A 39 12.86 -2.93 -12.32
CA ASP A 39 14.19 -3.40 -12.75
C ASP A 39 14.81 -2.50 -13.84
N MET A 40 13.97 -1.72 -14.54
CA MET A 40 14.33 -0.85 -15.66
C MET A 40 14.36 0.64 -15.31
N CYS A 41 13.91 1.03 -14.13
CA CYS A 41 13.94 2.40 -13.63
C CYS A 41 15.37 2.79 -13.22
N ASP A 42 15.73 4.05 -13.49
CA ASP A 42 16.88 4.65 -12.82
C ASP A 42 16.51 4.95 -11.37
N HIS A 43 17.41 4.64 -10.43
CA HIS A 43 17.23 4.92 -9.01
C HIS A 43 17.92 6.24 -8.63
N PRO A 44 17.43 6.96 -7.61
CA PRO A 44 18.11 8.15 -7.12
C PRO A 44 19.59 7.86 -6.82
N GLU A 45 20.46 8.76 -7.26
CA GLU A 45 21.90 8.64 -7.01
C GLU A 45 22.18 8.48 -5.51
N GLY A 46 23.08 7.56 -5.15
CA GLY A 46 23.42 7.30 -3.75
C GLY A 46 22.48 6.32 -3.02
N THR A 47 21.50 5.73 -3.70
CA THR A 47 20.57 4.74 -3.10
C THR A 47 20.74 3.34 -3.68
N ALA A 48 20.47 2.32 -2.87
CA ALA A 48 20.46 0.92 -3.26
C ALA A 48 19.44 0.61 -4.36
N ASP A 49 19.80 -0.31 -5.27
CA ASP A 49 18.83 -0.93 -6.18
C ASP A 49 18.06 -2.09 -5.50
N PHE A 50 17.12 -2.67 -6.27
CA PHE A 50 16.24 -3.74 -5.81
C PHE A 50 16.74 -5.16 -6.16
N LYS A 51 17.95 -5.29 -6.73
CA LYS A 51 18.40 -6.58 -7.28
C LYS A 51 18.63 -7.64 -6.22
N ILE A 52 19.12 -7.22 -5.07
CA ILE A 52 19.36 -8.07 -3.89
C ILE A 52 18.37 -7.74 -2.76
N ALA A 53 18.02 -6.47 -2.59
CA ALA A 53 17.09 -6.02 -1.53
C ALA A 53 17.42 -6.60 -0.14
N SER A 54 16.46 -7.18 0.56
CA SER A 54 16.72 -7.86 1.84
C SER A 54 17.01 -9.35 1.66
N ASP A 55 17.12 -9.84 0.42
CA ASP A 55 17.39 -11.23 0.06
C ASP A 55 16.35 -12.21 0.62
N HIS A 56 15.10 -11.76 0.73
CA HIS A 56 14.01 -12.58 1.26
C HIS A 56 13.72 -13.78 0.36
N TYR A 57 13.98 -13.70 -0.95
CA TYR A 57 13.79 -14.83 -1.86
C TYR A 57 14.55 -16.09 -1.38
N HIS A 58 15.80 -15.91 -0.96
CA HIS A 58 16.64 -17.00 -0.46
C HIS A 58 16.45 -17.30 1.03
N ARG A 59 15.99 -16.31 1.81
CA ARG A 59 15.99 -16.34 3.28
C ARG A 59 14.60 -16.36 3.91
N PHE A 60 13.53 -16.52 3.13
CA PHE A 60 12.17 -16.43 3.64
C PHE A 60 11.88 -17.37 4.82
N LYS A 61 12.52 -18.53 4.91
CA LYS A 61 12.35 -19.44 6.06
C LYS A 61 12.92 -18.87 7.37
N GLU A 62 14.04 -18.15 7.30
CA GLU A 62 14.61 -17.41 8.44
C GLU A 62 13.65 -16.29 8.85
N ASP A 63 13.15 -15.54 7.87
CA ASP A 63 12.25 -14.40 8.09
C ASP A 63 10.90 -14.85 8.67
N VAL A 64 10.28 -15.88 8.11
CA VAL A 64 9.01 -16.44 8.59
C VAL A 64 9.16 -17.02 10.00
N LYS A 65 10.30 -17.62 10.33
CA LYS A 65 10.58 -18.06 11.71
C LYS A 65 10.62 -16.87 12.67
N LEU A 66 11.23 -15.75 12.29
CA LEU A 66 11.22 -14.52 13.09
C LEU A 66 9.82 -13.90 13.19
N PHE A 67 9.03 -13.95 12.13
CA PHE A 67 7.63 -13.51 12.15
C PHE A 67 6.81 -14.33 13.15
N SER A 68 6.99 -15.65 13.16
CA SER A 68 6.37 -16.55 14.14
C SER A 68 6.85 -16.25 15.56
N GLU A 69 8.16 -15.99 15.75
CA GLU A 69 8.71 -15.64 17.06
C GLU A 69 8.17 -14.30 17.59
N MET A 70 7.90 -13.34 16.71
CA MET A 70 7.22 -12.09 17.03
C MET A 70 5.74 -12.31 17.36
N GLY A 71 5.16 -13.42 16.92
CA GLY A 71 3.76 -13.79 17.15
C GLY A 71 2.81 -13.35 16.05
N LEU A 72 3.30 -12.93 14.88
CA LEU A 72 2.44 -12.44 13.79
C LEU A 72 1.26 -13.37 13.52
N LYS A 73 0.06 -12.81 13.43
CA LYS A 73 -1.16 -13.51 13.03
C LYS A 73 -1.39 -13.45 11.53
N ALA A 74 -0.83 -12.44 10.86
CA ALA A 74 -0.88 -12.30 9.42
C ALA A 74 0.44 -11.76 8.85
N TYR A 75 0.71 -12.09 7.59
CA TYR A 75 1.81 -11.49 6.84
C TYR A 75 1.30 -11.06 5.46
N ARG A 76 1.35 -9.75 5.21
CA ARG A 76 0.99 -9.17 3.92
C ARG A 76 2.23 -9.08 3.03
N PHE A 77 2.21 -9.75 1.89
CA PHE A 77 3.26 -9.67 0.88
C PHE A 77 2.63 -9.49 -0.50
N SER A 78 3.40 -8.98 -1.46
CA SER A 78 2.98 -9.00 -2.87
C SER A 78 3.63 -10.14 -3.63
N ILE A 79 2.93 -10.62 -4.64
CA ILE A 79 3.48 -11.56 -5.62
C ILE A 79 3.99 -10.75 -6.81
N ALA A 80 5.26 -10.94 -7.17
CA ALA A 80 5.83 -10.34 -8.36
C ALA A 80 5.25 -11.02 -9.59
N TRP A 81 4.43 -10.28 -10.37
CA TRP A 81 3.83 -10.79 -11.61
C TRP A 81 4.89 -11.38 -12.54
N THR A 82 6.04 -10.73 -12.63
CA THR A 82 7.20 -11.17 -13.43
C THR A 82 7.80 -12.52 -13.01
N ARG A 83 7.52 -13.04 -11.82
CA ARG A 83 7.90 -14.42 -11.46
C ARG A 83 6.87 -15.44 -11.94
N ILE A 84 5.60 -15.07 -12.01
CA ILE A 84 4.50 -15.98 -12.36
C ILE A 84 4.31 -16.08 -13.86
N ILE A 85 4.29 -14.92 -14.53
CA ILE A 85 4.20 -14.82 -15.99
C ILE A 85 5.28 -13.83 -16.43
N PRO A 86 6.50 -14.30 -16.76
CA PRO A 86 7.66 -13.44 -16.98
C PRO A 86 7.48 -12.35 -18.03
N GLN A 87 6.70 -12.63 -19.08
CA GLN A 87 6.40 -11.68 -20.16
C GLN A 87 5.07 -10.94 -19.95
N GLY A 88 4.51 -10.98 -18.74
CA GLY A 88 3.19 -10.47 -18.36
C GLY A 88 2.00 -11.23 -18.96
N THR A 89 2.21 -11.89 -20.10
CA THR A 89 1.29 -12.82 -20.77
C THR A 89 2.05 -14.06 -21.22
N GLY A 90 1.32 -15.13 -21.57
CA GLY A 90 1.93 -16.37 -22.08
C GLY A 90 2.12 -17.42 -20.99
N GLU A 91 3.27 -18.10 -21.02
CA GLU A 91 3.53 -19.27 -20.19
C GLU A 91 3.71 -18.93 -18.70
N VAL A 92 3.17 -19.81 -17.86
CA VAL A 92 3.37 -19.75 -16.41
C VAL A 92 4.74 -20.31 -16.08
N ASN A 93 5.52 -19.56 -15.30
CA ASN A 93 6.78 -20.02 -14.77
C ASN A 93 6.57 -20.78 -13.46
N GLU A 94 6.61 -22.11 -13.55
CA GLU A 94 6.38 -23.01 -12.41
C GLU A 94 7.42 -22.86 -11.29
N LYS A 95 8.61 -22.33 -11.56
CA LYS A 95 9.57 -22.03 -10.49
C LYS A 95 9.15 -20.82 -9.66
N GLY A 96 8.58 -19.80 -10.30
CA GLY A 96 7.97 -18.67 -9.60
C GLY A 96 6.77 -19.11 -8.77
N ILE A 97 5.92 -20.00 -9.31
CA ILE A 97 4.84 -20.64 -8.53
C ILE A 97 5.41 -21.36 -7.31
N LYS A 98 6.48 -22.14 -7.49
CA LYS A 98 7.12 -22.88 -6.40
C LYS A 98 7.58 -21.96 -5.27
N PHE A 99 8.24 -20.84 -5.57
CA PHE A 99 8.69 -19.90 -4.54
C PHE A 99 7.53 -19.42 -3.65
N TYR A 100 6.45 -18.91 -4.24
CA TYR A 100 5.32 -18.42 -3.45
C TYR A 100 4.54 -19.55 -2.78
N ASN A 101 4.44 -20.73 -3.39
CA ASN A 101 3.87 -21.89 -2.72
C ASN A 101 4.68 -22.26 -1.46
N ASP A 102 6.00 -22.31 -1.56
CA ASP A 102 6.88 -22.61 -0.42
C ASP A 102 6.78 -21.52 0.67
N LEU A 103 6.69 -20.24 0.30
CA LEU A 103 6.47 -19.14 1.24
C LEU A 103 5.11 -19.27 1.96
N ILE A 104 4.03 -19.49 1.22
CA ILE A 104 2.68 -19.69 1.77
C ILE A 104 2.64 -20.91 2.70
N ASP A 105 3.28 -22.02 2.29
CA ASP A 105 3.34 -23.23 3.11
C ASP A 105 4.16 -23.02 4.39
N GLU A 106 5.25 -22.25 4.34
CA GLU A 106 6.03 -21.91 5.54
C GLU A 106 5.24 -20.97 6.47
N LEU A 107 4.48 -20.00 5.95
CA LEU A 107 3.58 -19.14 6.76
C LEU A 107 2.49 -19.98 7.45
N ASN A 108 1.80 -20.84 6.69
CA ASN A 108 0.75 -21.71 7.20
C ASN A 108 1.26 -22.69 8.26
N LYS A 109 2.48 -23.21 8.10
CA LYS A 109 3.14 -24.06 9.10
C LYS A 109 3.28 -23.38 10.47
N TYR A 110 3.42 -22.05 10.51
CA TYR A 110 3.47 -21.28 11.76
C TYR A 110 2.14 -20.62 12.12
N ASN A 111 1.05 -20.96 11.44
CA ASN A 111 -0.28 -20.36 11.61
C ASN A 111 -0.29 -18.83 11.40
N ILE A 112 0.49 -18.36 10.44
CA ILE A 112 0.51 -16.96 10.01
C ILE A 112 -0.35 -16.86 8.75
N GLU A 113 -1.46 -16.12 8.82
CA GLU A 113 -2.37 -15.97 7.70
C GLU A 113 -1.71 -15.17 6.55
N PRO A 114 -1.60 -15.75 5.34
CA PRO A 114 -1.10 -15.02 4.18
C PRO A 114 -2.14 -14.01 3.70
N ILE A 115 -1.74 -12.74 3.55
CA ILE A 115 -2.53 -11.69 2.91
C ILE A 115 -1.84 -11.31 1.60
N VAL A 116 -2.35 -11.82 0.48
CA VAL A 116 -1.67 -11.71 -0.82
C VAL A 116 -2.08 -10.44 -1.55
N THR A 117 -1.09 -9.62 -1.90
CA THR A 117 -1.25 -8.46 -2.79
C THR A 117 -0.85 -8.84 -4.21
N MET A 118 -1.77 -8.72 -5.18
CA MET A 118 -1.48 -9.19 -6.54
C MET A 118 -0.59 -8.24 -7.32
N PHE A 119 -0.72 -6.93 -7.09
CA PHE A 119 0.06 -5.93 -7.79
C PHE A 119 0.57 -4.83 -6.86
N HIS A 120 1.89 -4.62 -6.88
CA HIS A 120 2.55 -3.57 -6.12
C HIS A 120 3.62 -2.88 -6.98
N PHE A 121 3.14 -2.14 -7.98
CA PHE A 121 3.90 -1.25 -8.87
C PHE A 121 4.83 -1.93 -9.90
N ASP A 122 5.07 -3.23 -9.77
CA ASP A 122 6.08 -4.01 -10.48
C ASP A 122 5.57 -4.64 -11.79
N LEU A 123 4.95 -3.81 -12.65
CA LEU A 123 4.44 -4.25 -13.95
C LEU A 123 5.53 -4.94 -14.78
N PRO A 124 5.26 -6.11 -15.42
CA PRO A 124 6.17 -6.70 -16.39
C PRO A 124 6.54 -5.71 -17.50
N TYR A 125 7.84 -5.54 -17.75
CA TYR A 125 8.35 -4.52 -18.65
C TYR A 125 7.85 -4.72 -20.09
N THR A 126 7.61 -5.96 -20.51
CA THR A 126 7.06 -6.25 -21.84
C THR A 126 5.60 -5.84 -22.02
N LEU A 127 4.84 -5.62 -20.93
CA LEU A 127 3.55 -4.94 -20.98
C LEU A 127 3.75 -3.43 -21.08
N GLU A 128 4.71 -2.87 -20.35
CA GLU A 128 5.07 -1.46 -20.43
C GLU A 128 5.51 -1.05 -21.85
N GLU A 129 6.32 -1.86 -22.52
CA GLU A 129 6.72 -1.66 -23.93
C GLU A 129 5.53 -1.63 -24.90
N LYS A 130 4.40 -2.21 -24.52
CA LYS A 130 3.14 -2.20 -25.28
C LYS A 130 2.18 -1.08 -24.84
N GLY A 131 2.62 -0.17 -23.98
CA GLY A 131 1.85 0.96 -23.46
C GLY A 131 1.34 0.78 -22.02
N GLY A 132 1.75 -0.30 -21.33
CA GLY A 132 1.45 -0.52 -19.91
C GLY A 132 -0.04 -0.43 -19.60
N TRP A 133 -0.41 0.30 -18.57
CA TRP A 133 -1.82 0.51 -18.21
C TRP A 133 -2.58 1.42 -19.20
N SER A 134 -1.91 2.15 -20.10
CA SER A 134 -2.60 2.88 -21.17
C SER A 134 -3.14 1.93 -22.23
N ASN A 135 -2.53 0.75 -22.36
CA ASN A 135 -3.01 -0.32 -23.20
C ASN A 135 -4.09 -1.13 -22.48
N ARG A 136 -5.28 -1.19 -23.09
CA ARG A 136 -6.44 -1.89 -22.56
C ARG A 136 -6.23 -3.41 -22.42
N ASP A 137 -5.36 -4.01 -23.24
CA ASP A 137 -5.04 -5.45 -23.16
C ASP A 137 -4.41 -5.84 -21.81
N THR A 138 -3.82 -4.88 -21.10
CA THR A 138 -3.24 -5.08 -19.75
C THR A 138 -4.31 -5.50 -18.73
N ILE A 139 -5.57 -5.13 -18.94
CA ILE A 139 -6.71 -5.55 -18.11
C ILE A 139 -6.89 -7.06 -18.16
N ASP A 140 -6.83 -7.64 -19.36
CA ASP A 140 -6.98 -9.08 -19.57
C ASP A 140 -5.71 -9.83 -19.17
N ALA A 141 -4.53 -9.23 -19.38
CA ALA A 141 -3.27 -9.77 -18.87
C ALA A 141 -3.31 -9.90 -17.34
N PHE A 142 -3.75 -8.87 -16.63
CA PHE A 142 -3.87 -8.89 -15.17
C PHE A 142 -4.92 -9.90 -14.70
N SER A 143 -6.06 -9.98 -15.39
CA SER A 143 -7.11 -10.96 -15.08
C SER A 143 -6.62 -12.41 -15.25
N LYS A 144 -5.84 -12.70 -16.31
CA LYS A 144 -5.23 -14.02 -16.52
C LYS A 144 -4.17 -14.34 -15.47
N TYR A 145 -3.36 -13.37 -15.10
CA TYR A 145 -2.40 -13.51 -14.01
C TYR A 145 -3.10 -13.84 -12.68
N ALA A 146 -4.11 -13.06 -12.30
CA ALA A 146 -4.89 -13.33 -11.08
C ALA A 146 -5.56 -14.71 -11.11
N LYS A 147 -6.07 -15.15 -12.27
CA LYS A 147 -6.60 -16.50 -12.46
C LYS A 147 -5.58 -17.56 -12.06
N VAL A 148 -4.34 -17.45 -12.53
CA VAL A 148 -3.26 -18.39 -12.18
C VAL A 148 -3.02 -18.38 -10.67
N LEU A 149 -3.02 -17.21 -10.02
CA LEU A 149 -2.87 -17.11 -8.57
C LEU A 149 -4.00 -17.83 -7.82
N PHE A 150 -5.25 -17.63 -8.25
CA PHE A 150 -6.40 -18.31 -7.63
C PHE A 150 -6.34 -19.82 -7.83
N GLU A 151 -6.00 -20.30 -9.02
CA GLU A 151 -5.85 -21.74 -9.30
C GLU A 151 -4.77 -22.38 -8.45
N ARG A 152 -3.65 -21.68 -8.24
CA ARG A 152 -2.46 -22.24 -7.58
C ARG A 152 -2.47 -22.05 -6.07
N PHE A 153 -3.05 -20.96 -5.57
CA PHE A 153 -2.96 -20.56 -4.15
C PHE A 153 -4.31 -20.32 -3.48
N GLY A 154 -5.42 -20.24 -4.23
CA GLY A 154 -6.77 -19.92 -3.70
C GLY A 154 -7.28 -20.88 -2.62
N SER A 155 -6.81 -22.12 -2.60
CA SER A 155 -7.14 -23.10 -1.55
C SER A 155 -6.37 -22.90 -0.24
N LYS A 156 -5.26 -22.14 -0.28
CA LYS A 156 -4.35 -21.90 0.86
C LYS A 156 -4.35 -20.45 1.35
N VAL A 157 -4.97 -19.54 0.60
CA VAL A 157 -4.97 -18.09 0.87
C VAL A 157 -6.39 -17.59 0.93
N LYS A 158 -6.77 -17.06 2.10
CA LYS A 158 -8.09 -16.48 2.32
C LYS A 158 -8.17 -15.02 1.88
N TYR A 159 -7.17 -14.19 2.21
CA TYR A 159 -7.25 -12.74 2.01
C TYR A 159 -6.42 -12.25 0.83
N TRP A 160 -7.07 -11.52 -0.06
CA TRP A 160 -6.53 -11.03 -1.32
C TRP A 160 -6.69 -9.53 -1.45
N LEU A 161 -5.65 -8.88 -1.95
CA LEU A 161 -5.64 -7.47 -2.34
C LEU A 161 -5.34 -7.40 -3.82
N THR A 162 -6.11 -6.60 -4.54
CA THR A 162 -5.96 -6.41 -5.99
C THR A 162 -4.73 -5.56 -6.31
N ILE A 163 -4.90 -4.25 -6.45
CA ILE A 163 -3.84 -3.28 -6.78
C ILE A 163 -3.60 -2.43 -5.54
N ASN A 164 -2.37 -2.45 -5.01
CA ASN A 164 -1.97 -1.61 -3.89
C ASN A 164 -1.70 -0.18 -4.34
N GLU A 165 -2.26 0.79 -3.60
CA GLU A 165 -2.00 2.23 -3.74
C GLU A 165 -2.14 2.77 -5.17
N GLN A 166 -3.18 2.31 -5.88
CA GLN A 166 -3.47 2.79 -7.24
C GLN A 166 -3.48 4.32 -7.34
N ASN A 167 -4.07 5.00 -6.35
CA ASN A 167 -4.13 6.46 -6.37
C ASN A 167 -2.75 7.13 -6.31
N THR A 168 -1.76 6.52 -5.67
CA THR A 168 -0.37 7.00 -5.71
C THR A 168 0.18 6.94 -7.13
N MET A 169 -0.08 5.86 -7.88
CA MET A 169 0.36 5.73 -9.27
C MET A 169 -0.27 6.78 -10.19
N ILE A 170 -1.54 7.12 -9.97
CA ILE A 170 -2.27 8.07 -10.82
C ILE A 170 -1.96 9.53 -10.47
N LEU A 171 -1.86 9.85 -9.18
CA LEU A 171 -1.71 11.24 -8.71
C LEU A 171 -0.25 11.65 -8.52
N HIS A 172 0.64 10.69 -8.33
CA HIS A 172 2.08 10.89 -8.16
C HIS A 172 2.86 9.91 -9.04
N PRO A 173 2.70 9.93 -10.38
CA PRO A 173 3.28 8.94 -11.29
C PRO A 173 4.82 8.90 -11.27
N GLY A 174 5.47 9.98 -10.82
CA GLY A 174 6.93 10.00 -10.62
C GLY A 174 7.41 9.28 -9.37
N ALA A 175 6.52 8.91 -8.44
CA ALA A 175 6.87 8.33 -7.14
C ALA A 175 7.31 6.85 -7.20
N ILE A 176 7.37 6.25 -8.39
CA ILE A 176 7.86 4.87 -8.57
C ILE A 176 9.13 4.87 -9.43
N GLY A 177 9.53 6.03 -9.96
CA GLY A 177 10.52 6.14 -11.03
C GLY A 177 9.91 5.87 -12.41
N ILE A 178 10.69 6.16 -13.44
CA ILE A 178 10.32 5.96 -14.85
C ILE A 178 11.37 5.04 -15.46
N PRO A 179 10.99 4.04 -16.27
CA PRO A 179 11.94 3.24 -17.02
C PRO A 179 12.87 4.12 -17.86
N LYS A 180 14.13 3.72 -18.00
CA LYS A 180 15.15 4.52 -18.69
C LYS A 180 14.71 4.95 -20.09
N GLY A 181 14.72 6.26 -20.33
CA GLY A 181 14.29 6.86 -21.61
C GLY A 181 12.77 7.07 -21.75
N GLY A 182 11.98 6.66 -20.75
CA GLY A 182 10.55 6.91 -20.68
C GLY A 182 10.21 8.35 -20.33
N LYS A 183 8.92 8.69 -20.44
CA LYS A 183 8.36 9.99 -20.05
C LYS A 183 7.16 9.77 -19.14
N LEU A 184 6.90 10.70 -18.23
CA LEU A 184 5.67 10.66 -17.45
C LEU A 184 4.46 10.76 -18.38
N PRO A 185 3.42 9.93 -18.18
CA PRO A 185 2.17 10.09 -18.90
C PRO A 185 1.53 11.45 -18.57
N SER A 186 0.81 12.02 -19.53
CA SER A 186 -0.03 13.18 -19.32
C SER A 186 -1.15 12.88 -18.33
N LYS A 187 -1.73 13.91 -17.69
CA LYS A 187 -2.90 13.73 -16.79
C LYS A 187 -4.05 12.97 -17.47
N LYS A 188 -4.28 13.19 -18.77
CA LYS A 188 -5.34 12.49 -19.52
C LYS A 188 -5.04 11.00 -19.64
N GLU A 189 -3.79 10.65 -19.96
CA GLU A 189 -3.35 9.25 -19.99
C GLU A 189 -3.45 8.61 -18.61
N LEU A 190 -3.06 9.31 -17.53
CA LEU A 190 -3.17 8.79 -16.16
C LEU A 190 -4.62 8.48 -15.77
N TYR A 191 -5.59 9.33 -16.13
CA TYR A 191 -6.99 9.03 -15.86
C TYR A 191 -7.56 7.91 -16.76
N GLN A 192 -7.03 7.70 -17.97
CA GLN A 192 -7.33 6.51 -18.76
C GLN A 192 -6.74 5.24 -18.11
N GLN A 193 -5.48 5.29 -17.67
CA GLN A 193 -4.83 4.20 -16.92
C GLN A 193 -5.63 3.86 -15.65
N ASN A 194 -6.10 4.88 -14.92
CA ASN A 194 -6.95 4.72 -13.75
C ASN A 194 -8.22 3.93 -14.07
N HIS A 195 -8.90 4.25 -15.19
CA HIS A 195 -10.09 3.51 -15.63
C HIS A 195 -9.76 2.03 -15.92
N HIS A 196 -8.68 1.76 -16.66
CA HIS A 196 -8.25 0.39 -16.97
C HIS A 196 -7.90 -0.39 -15.70
N MET A 197 -7.18 0.21 -14.77
CA MET A 197 -6.84 -0.41 -13.49
C MET A 197 -8.10 -0.70 -12.65
N LEU A 198 -9.06 0.23 -12.57
CA LEU A 198 -10.35 0.00 -11.89
C LEU A 198 -11.12 -1.17 -12.53
N LEU A 199 -11.09 -1.28 -13.86
CA LEU A 199 -11.76 -2.37 -14.56
C LEU A 199 -11.07 -3.72 -14.32
N ALA A 200 -9.73 -3.72 -14.33
CA ALA A 200 -8.93 -4.91 -14.03
C ALA A 200 -9.18 -5.40 -12.60
N GLN A 201 -9.24 -4.48 -11.62
CA GLN A 201 -9.62 -4.82 -10.25
C GLN A 201 -11.03 -5.42 -10.19
N ALA A 202 -12.01 -4.82 -10.87
CA ALA A 202 -13.37 -5.33 -10.90
C ALA A 202 -13.47 -6.75 -11.48
N LYS A 203 -12.80 -7.01 -12.61
CA LYS A 203 -12.73 -8.36 -13.20
C LYS A 203 -12.13 -9.38 -12.22
N VAL A 204 -11.04 -9.01 -11.55
CA VAL A 204 -10.35 -9.90 -10.59
C VAL A 204 -11.17 -10.15 -9.33
N MET A 205 -11.90 -9.15 -8.82
CA MET A 205 -12.83 -9.34 -7.70
C MET A 205 -13.94 -10.35 -8.05
N ASN A 206 -14.60 -10.17 -9.19
CA ASN A 206 -15.62 -11.12 -9.66
C ASN A 206 -15.04 -12.54 -9.81
N LEU A 207 -13.85 -12.65 -10.42
CA LEU A 207 -13.16 -13.92 -10.60
C LEU A 207 -12.79 -14.60 -9.27
N CYS A 208 -12.43 -13.83 -8.24
CA CYS A 208 -12.15 -14.36 -6.91
C CYS A 208 -13.39 -15.02 -6.32
N HIS A 209 -14.56 -14.37 -6.39
CA HIS A 209 -15.81 -14.94 -5.87
C HIS A 209 -16.26 -16.18 -6.62
N GLU A 210 -15.95 -16.27 -7.91
CA GLU A 210 -16.22 -17.46 -8.73
C GLU A 210 -15.29 -18.63 -8.39
N MET A 211 -13.99 -18.36 -8.17
CA MET A 211 -12.96 -19.40 -8.10
C MET A 211 -12.52 -19.76 -6.68
N CYS A 212 -12.70 -18.86 -5.72
CA CYS A 212 -12.24 -19.00 -4.34
C CYS A 212 -13.45 -18.88 -3.39
N PRO A 213 -14.21 -19.95 -3.12
CA PRO A 213 -15.43 -19.89 -2.31
C PRO A 213 -15.25 -19.31 -0.90
N ASN A 214 -14.05 -19.46 -0.32
CA ASN A 214 -13.70 -18.91 1.00
C ASN A 214 -12.86 -17.63 0.92
N GLY A 215 -12.52 -17.20 -0.31
CA GLY A 215 -11.71 -16.03 -0.57
C GLY A 215 -12.42 -14.75 -0.12
N LYS A 216 -11.63 -13.82 0.38
CA LYS A 216 -12.02 -12.45 0.72
C LYS A 216 -11.11 -11.52 -0.04
N ILE A 217 -11.69 -10.61 -0.82
CA ILE A 217 -10.92 -9.72 -1.68
C ILE A 217 -11.32 -8.26 -1.51
N GLY A 218 -10.34 -7.36 -1.54
CA GLY A 218 -10.59 -5.93 -1.39
C GLY A 218 -9.58 -5.05 -2.15
N PRO A 219 -9.96 -3.79 -2.47
CA PRO A 219 -9.02 -2.80 -2.96
C PRO A 219 -8.07 -2.37 -1.83
N ALA A 220 -6.84 -1.98 -2.16
CA ALA A 220 -5.88 -1.41 -1.23
C ALA A 220 -5.48 -0.01 -1.67
N LEU A 221 -5.86 1.03 -0.92
CA LEU A 221 -5.66 2.42 -1.31
C LEU A 221 -4.94 3.23 -0.24
N ASN A 222 -4.06 4.12 -0.67
CA ASN A 222 -3.50 5.13 0.21
C ASN A 222 -4.60 6.11 0.59
N THR A 223 -5.16 5.97 1.79
CA THR A 223 -6.38 6.69 2.18
C THR A 223 -6.09 7.55 3.38
N THR A 224 -6.48 8.82 3.30
CA THR A 224 -6.33 9.75 4.42
C THR A 224 -7.47 10.76 4.46
N ALA A 225 -7.78 11.21 5.68
CA ALA A 225 -8.61 12.35 5.94
C ALA A 225 -7.90 13.67 5.59
N MET A 226 -8.70 14.65 5.17
CA MET A 226 -8.28 16.03 4.94
C MET A 226 -8.84 16.97 6.02
N TYR A 227 -8.03 17.92 6.45
CA TYR A 227 -8.44 19.03 7.32
C TYR A 227 -8.47 20.35 6.54
N GLY A 228 -9.42 21.23 6.86
CA GLY A 228 -9.34 22.62 6.42
C GLY A 228 -8.27 23.39 7.20
N GLU A 229 -7.53 24.29 6.56
CA GLU A 229 -6.57 25.20 7.21
C GLU A 229 -7.27 26.04 8.29
N THR A 230 -8.49 26.49 8.00
CA THR A 230 -9.35 27.23 8.93
C THR A 230 -10.80 26.75 8.86
N CYS A 231 -11.67 27.34 9.69
CA CYS A 231 -13.12 27.15 9.59
C CYS A 231 -13.78 27.98 8.47
N ASN A 232 -12.99 28.63 7.61
CA ASN A 232 -13.50 29.30 6.42
C ASN A 232 -14.24 28.27 5.54
N PRO A 233 -15.50 28.53 5.13
CA PRO A 233 -16.25 27.62 4.28
C PRO A 233 -15.53 27.23 2.98
N LEU A 234 -14.68 28.11 2.43
CA LEU A 234 -13.90 27.80 1.23
C LEU A 234 -12.78 26.78 1.50
N ASP A 235 -12.17 26.79 2.69
CA ASP A 235 -11.20 25.77 3.08
C ASP A 235 -11.89 24.42 3.30
N ALA A 236 -13.12 24.43 3.86
CA ALA A 236 -13.92 23.22 4.03
C ALA A 236 -14.30 22.58 2.67
N ILE A 237 -14.70 23.39 1.68
CA ILE A 237 -14.95 22.93 0.31
C ILE A 237 -13.66 22.39 -0.31
N ALA A 238 -12.53 23.09 -0.18
CA ALA A 238 -11.26 22.67 -0.74
C ALA A 238 -10.76 21.34 -0.14
N ALA A 239 -10.88 21.16 1.18
CA ALA A 239 -10.56 19.90 1.85
C ALA A 239 -11.44 18.75 1.35
N HIS A 240 -12.75 18.99 1.16
CA HIS A 240 -13.67 17.99 0.61
C HIS A 240 -13.37 17.66 -0.87
N ASN A 241 -12.99 18.66 -1.68
CA ASN A 241 -12.58 18.46 -3.07
C ASN A 241 -11.36 17.54 -3.15
N TRP A 242 -10.32 17.83 -2.36
CA TRP A 242 -9.11 17.02 -2.33
C TRP A 242 -9.43 15.59 -1.90
N GLU A 243 -10.13 15.43 -0.77
CA GLU A 243 -10.48 14.11 -0.25
C GLU A 243 -11.29 13.30 -1.27
N THR A 244 -12.21 13.96 -1.98
CA THR A 244 -13.01 13.31 -3.03
C THR A 244 -12.19 12.89 -4.22
N ILE A 245 -11.33 13.78 -4.75
CA ILE A 245 -10.52 13.49 -5.94
C ILE A 245 -9.46 12.42 -5.62
N ARG A 246 -8.83 12.48 -4.45
CA ARG A 246 -7.73 11.59 -4.05
C ARG A 246 -8.17 10.24 -3.49
N CYS A 247 -9.28 10.21 -2.74
CA CYS A 247 -9.70 9.03 -1.98
C CYS A 247 -11.06 8.50 -2.46
N TRP A 248 -12.11 9.32 -2.38
CA TRP A 248 -13.48 8.83 -2.62
C TRP A 248 -13.75 8.43 -4.06
N SER A 249 -13.14 9.08 -5.04
CA SER A 249 -13.29 8.73 -6.47
C SER A 249 -12.84 7.30 -6.76
N PHE A 250 -11.73 6.85 -6.14
CA PHE A 250 -11.18 5.51 -6.29
C PHE A 250 -12.02 4.48 -5.55
N LEU A 251 -12.32 4.73 -4.27
CA LEU A 251 -13.12 3.81 -3.45
C LEU A 251 -14.58 3.71 -3.91
N ASP A 252 -15.22 4.82 -4.33
CA ASP A 252 -16.59 4.78 -4.87
C ASP A 252 -16.65 3.88 -6.10
N MET A 253 -15.63 3.91 -6.97
CA MET A 253 -15.59 3.00 -8.11
C MET A 253 -15.35 1.56 -7.66
N ALA A 254 -14.35 1.30 -6.82
CA ALA A 254 -14.00 -0.05 -6.39
C ALA A 254 -15.12 -0.75 -5.59
N VAL A 255 -15.90 0.01 -4.81
CA VAL A 255 -16.96 -0.54 -3.94
C VAL A 255 -18.34 -0.48 -4.58
N ARG A 256 -18.68 0.64 -5.24
CA ARG A 256 -20.03 0.89 -5.76
C ARG A 256 -20.14 0.73 -7.28
N GLY A 257 -19.02 0.65 -7.99
CA GLY A 257 -18.97 0.58 -9.45
C GLY A 257 -19.51 1.83 -10.12
N LYS A 258 -19.29 3.01 -9.51
CA LYS A 258 -19.77 4.29 -10.03
C LYS A 258 -18.71 5.37 -9.85
N TYR A 259 -18.55 6.21 -10.87
CA TYR A 259 -17.78 7.44 -10.73
C TYR A 259 -18.43 8.37 -9.71
N ASN A 260 -17.61 8.93 -8.83
CA ASN A 260 -18.03 10.02 -7.95
C ASN A 260 -18.40 11.25 -8.80
N LYS A 261 -19.56 11.86 -8.55
CA LYS A 261 -20.09 12.97 -9.36
C LYS A 261 -19.20 14.21 -9.35
N LEU A 262 -18.63 14.56 -8.21
CA LEU A 262 -17.73 15.72 -8.07
C LEU A 262 -16.44 15.47 -8.84
N ALA A 263 -15.84 14.28 -8.67
CA ALA A 263 -14.65 13.89 -9.42
C ALA A 263 -14.93 13.85 -10.94
N TRP A 264 -16.07 13.32 -11.37
CA TRP A 264 -16.46 13.30 -12.79
C TRP A 264 -16.61 14.71 -13.36
N SER A 265 -17.25 15.63 -12.61
CA SER A 265 -17.36 17.02 -13.02
C SER A 265 -15.98 17.69 -13.16
N TYR A 266 -15.05 17.41 -12.24
CA TYR A 266 -13.67 17.87 -12.33
C TYR A 266 -12.96 17.33 -13.58
N LEU A 267 -13.14 16.05 -13.90
CA LEU A 267 -12.53 15.45 -15.10
C LEU A 267 -13.05 16.10 -16.39
N MET A 268 -14.38 16.24 -16.52
CA MET A 268 -15.01 16.85 -17.69
C MET A 268 -14.58 18.32 -17.89
N ASP A 269 -14.54 19.10 -16.81
CA ASP A 269 -14.11 20.50 -16.85
C ASP A 269 -12.67 20.65 -17.36
N ARG A 270 -11.82 19.68 -17.03
CA ARG A 270 -10.39 19.67 -17.39
C ARG A 270 -10.08 18.87 -18.66
N GLY A 271 -11.08 18.27 -19.32
CA GLY A 271 -10.90 17.40 -20.49
C GLY A 271 -10.12 16.11 -20.20
N LEU A 272 -10.23 15.59 -18.97
CA LEU A 272 -9.50 14.44 -18.43
C LEU A 272 -10.36 13.18 -18.29
N GLU A 273 -11.61 13.23 -18.74
CA GLU A 273 -12.51 12.08 -18.74
C GLU A 273 -11.90 10.90 -19.51
N PRO A 274 -11.92 9.68 -18.95
CA PRO A 274 -11.49 8.49 -19.66
C PRO A 274 -12.53 8.09 -20.71
N ILE A 275 -12.06 7.38 -21.73
CA ILE A 275 -12.91 6.61 -22.62
C ILE A 275 -13.44 5.41 -21.83
N ILE A 276 -14.76 5.29 -21.77
CA ILE A 276 -15.48 4.18 -21.16
C ILE A 276 -16.09 3.37 -22.30
N GLU A 277 -15.75 2.09 -22.39
CA GLU A 277 -16.29 1.20 -23.42
C GLU A 277 -17.57 0.50 -22.94
N ASP A 278 -18.36 0.00 -23.89
CA ASP A 278 -19.57 -0.76 -23.62
C ASP A 278 -19.26 -1.98 -22.72
N GLY A 279 -20.00 -2.09 -21.61
CA GLY A 279 -19.85 -3.17 -20.63
C GLY A 279 -18.90 -2.88 -19.47
N ASP A 280 -18.05 -1.86 -19.54
CA ASP A 280 -17.07 -1.56 -18.48
C ASP A 280 -17.75 -1.26 -17.14
N MET A 281 -18.77 -0.42 -17.19
CA MET A 281 -19.51 -0.03 -15.99
C MET A 281 -20.34 -1.17 -15.41
N ASP A 282 -20.80 -2.12 -16.23
CA ASP A 282 -21.53 -3.29 -15.74
C ASP A 282 -20.60 -4.24 -14.96
N ILE A 283 -19.38 -4.46 -15.47
CA ILE A 283 -18.35 -5.24 -14.79
C ILE A 283 -18.00 -4.60 -13.43
N MET A 284 -17.75 -3.28 -13.43
CA MET A 284 -17.43 -2.54 -12.19
C MET A 284 -18.58 -2.54 -11.19
N LYS A 285 -19.83 -2.43 -11.65
CA LYS A 285 -21.01 -2.46 -10.79
C LYS A 285 -21.23 -3.81 -10.14
N ASN A 286 -20.86 -4.90 -10.80
CA ASN A 286 -20.99 -6.26 -10.28
C ASN A 286 -19.87 -6.62 -9.29
N ALA A 287 -18.71 -5.99 -9.39
CA ALA A 287 -17.63 -6.20 -8.43
C ALA A 287 -18.03 -5.68 -7.03
N LYS A 288 -17.95 -6.57 -6.04
CA LYS A 288 -18.28 -6.28 -4.63
C LYS A 288 -17.15 -6.71 -3.72
N PRO A 289 -16.29 -5.80 -3.25
CA PRO A 289 -15.24 -6.18 -2.32
C PRO A 289 -15.83 -6.67 -0.99
N ASP A 290 -15.13 -7.59 -0.34
CA ASP A 290 -15.48 -8.12 0.98
C ASP A 290 -15.01 -7.21 2.12
N PHE A 291 -13.98 -6.39 1.87
CA PHE A 291 -13.39 -5.45 2.82
C PHE A 291 -12.66 -4.32 2.07
N ILE A 292 -12.27 -3.27 2.77
CA ILE A 292 -11.43 -2.18 2.24
C ILE A 292 -10.07 -2.24 2.93
N ALA A 293 -9.00 -2.32 2.15
CA ALA A 293 -7.65 -2.15 2.66
C ALA A 293 -7.19 -0.70 2.54
N ILE A 294 -6.56 -0.18 3.60
CA ILE A 294 -6.00 1.17 3.61
C ILE A 294 -4.53 1.20 4.00
N ASN A 295 -3.79 2.06 3.29
CA ASN A 295 -2.42 2.42 3.61
C ASN A 295 -2.49 3.84 4.19
N TYR A 296 -2.02 4.01 5.43
CA TYR A 296 -2.11 5.28 6.17
C TYR A 296 -0.77 5.67 6.75
N TYR A 297 -0.38 6.93 6.55
CA TYR A 297 0.81 7.52 7.14
C TYR A 297 0.58 8.90 7.75
N SER A 298 -0.24 9.72 7.10
CA SER A 298 -0.39 11.13 7.43
C SER A 298 -1.66 11.72 6.85
N THR A 299 -2.22 12.71 7.55
CA THR A 299 -3.23 13.62 7.01
C THR A 299 -2.63 14.71 6.15
N ALA A 300 -3.49 15.42 5.42
CA ALA A 300 -3.14 16.68 4.78
C ALA A 300 -4.06 17.80 5.27
N THR A 301 -3.51 19.02 5.33
CA THR A 301 -4.27 20.23 5.66
C THR A 301 -4.36 21.10 4.43
N ILE A 302 -5.56 21.52 4.10
CA ILE A 302 -5.96 22.04 2.80
C ILE A 302 -6.62 23.38 2.97
N ALA A 303 -6.31 24.30 2.08
CA ALA A 303 -6.95 25.60 2.04
C ALA A 303 -7.51 25.91 0.66
N ALA A 304 -8.34 26.94 0.60
CA ALA A 304 -8.93 27.44 -0.62
C ALA A 304 -7.86 27.80 -1.65
N SER A 305 -8.11 27.37 -2.89
CA SER A 305 -7.32 27.76 -4.05
C SER A 305 -7.31 29.28 -4.24
N LYS A 306 -6.18 29.81 -4.69
CA LYS A 306 -6.04 31.21 -5.14
C LYS A 306 -6.35 31.40 -6.61
N GLY A 307 -6.47 30.30 -7.37
CA GLY A 307 -6.73 30.29 -8.81
C GLY A 307 -5.49 30.50 -9.68
N ASP A 308 -4.30 30.48 -9.07
CA ASP A 308 -3.02 30.76 -9.74
C ASP A 308 -1.99 29.64 -9.51
N ALA A 309 -0.82 29.79 -10.13
CA ALA A 309 0.26 28.81 -10.06
C ALA A 309 0.83 28.58 -8.65
N SER A 310 0.48 29.38 -7.63
CA SER A 310 0.90 29.13 -6.26
C SER A 310 0.20 27.93 -5.62
N ASP A 311 -0.97 27.52 -6.15
CA ASP A 311 -1.73 26.37 -5.67
C ASP A 311 -0.95 25.05 -5.82
N ILE A 312 -0.17 24.91 -6.89
CA ILE A 312 0.58 23.69 -7.23
C ILE A 312 1.95 23.60 -6.52
N SER A 313 2.27 24.54 -5.63
CA SER A 313 3.54 24.52 -4.89
C SER A 313 3.64 23.24 -4.05
N ALA A 314 4.63 22.39 -4.35
CA ALA A 314 4.88 21.18 -3.59
C ALA A 314 5.26 21.53 -2.15
N ARG A 315 4.62 20.88 -1.18
CA ARG A 315 4.96 21.05 0.24
C ARG A 315 5.12 19.71 0.93
N ALA A 316 6.32 19.53 1.52
CA ALA A 316 6.79 18.43 2.38
C ALA A 316 6.85 17.02 1.75
N GLY A 317 7.82 16.19 2.19
CA GLY A 317 7.87 14.74 1.93
C GLY A 317 8.51 14.31 0.60
N ASP A 318 8.80 13.02 0.49
CA ASP A 318 9.24 12.30 -0.72
C ASP A 318 8.05 11.57 -1.38
N GLN A 319 7.45 10.57 -0.71
CA GLN A 319 6.29 9.82 -1.19
C GLN A 319 4.95 10.42 -0.74
N GLN A 320 4.96 11.24 0.32
CA GLN A 320 3.76 11.90 0.87
C GLN A 320 3.67 13.39 0.44
N ILE A 321 4.17 13.73 -0.75
CA ILE A 321 4.15 15.11 -1.25
C ILE A 321 2.72 15.59 -1.44
N MET A 322 2.40 16.72 -0.81
CA MET A 322 1.13 17.41 -1.02
C MET A 322 1.26 18.35 -2.23
N LEU A 323 0.72 17.94 -3.37
CA LEU A 323 0.59 18.76 -4.57
C LEU A 323 -0.82 19.34 -4.64
N GLY A 324 -0.95 20.67 -4.59
CA GLY A 324 -2.25 21.29 -4.84
C GLY A 324 -2.68 21.19 -6.30
N GLU A 325 -3.91 21.59 -6.57
CA GLU A 325 -4.51 21.57 -7.90
C GLU A 325 -5.07 22.96 -8.18
N GLN A 326 -4.50 23.64 -9.19
CA GLN A 326 -4.86 25.01 -9.52
C GLN A 326 -6.36 25.17 -9.75
N GLY A 327 -6.96 26.13 -9.06
CA GLY A 327 -8.39 26.41 -9.11
C GLY A 327 -9.25 25.44 -8.30
N VAL A 328 -8.67 24.48 -7.57
CA VAL A 328 -9.43 23.47 -6.82
C VAL A 328 -9.08 23.47 -5.33
N TYR A 329 -7.78 23.41 -4.99
CA TYR A 329 -7.30 23.39 -3.62
C TYR A 329 -5.79 23.68 -3.55
N ARG A 330 -5.29 24.07 -2.36
CA ARG A 330 -3.85 24.21 -2.08
C ARG A 330 -3.47 23.54 -0.76
N ALA A 331 -2.23 23.06 -0.67
CA ALA A 331 -1.69 22.53 0.59
C ALA A 331 -1.45 23.66 1.61
N ALA A 332 -1.67 23.36 2.89
CA ALA A 332 -1.48 24.23 4.03
C ALA A 332 -0.75 23.48 5.16
N GLU A 333 -0.21 24.23 6.13
CA GLU A 333 0.46 23.64 7.28
C GLU A 333 -0.50 23.46 8.46
N ASN A 334 -0.29 22.38 9.20
CA ASN A 334 -1.00 22.13 10.44
C ASN A 334 -0.05 22.32 11.62
N PRO A 335 -0.21 23.38 12.44
CA PRO A 335 0.66 23.64 13.58
C PRO A 335 0.39 22.71 14.78
N TYR A 336 -0.62 21.83 14.70
CA TYR A 336 -1.06 20.96 15.80
C TYR A 336 -0.56 19.52 15.69
N VAL A 337 0.24 19.20 14.67
CA VAL A 337 0.76 17.85 14.41
C VAL A 337 2.27 17.88 14.23
N ASP A 338 2.93 16.79 14.64
CA ASP A 338 4.37 16.64 14.50
C ASP A 338 4.76 16.29 13.05
N LYS A 339 6.06 16.35 12.74
CA LYS A 339 6.63 15.87 11.48
C LYS A 339 7.79 14.91 11.74
N THR A 340 7.92 13.88 10.91
CA THR A 340 9.09 13.00 10.90
C THR A 340 10.33 13.77 10.42
N LYS A 341 11.52 13.17 10.57
CA LYS A 341 12.77 13.72 10.01
C LYS A 341 12.75 13.90 8.49
N TYR A 342 11.88 13.17 7.79
CA TYR A 342 11.67 13.27 6.34
C TYR A 342 10.52 14.22 5.97
N GLY A 343 10.01 14.99 6.93
CA GLY A 343 8.98 16.01 6.73
C GLY A 343 7.55 15.47 6.66
N TRP A 344 7.33 14.16 6.82
CA TRP A 344 5.97 13.58 6.81
C TRP A 344 5.23 13.98 8.07
N VAL A 345 3.98 14.42 7.93
CA VAL A 345 3.10 14.69 9.07
C VAL A 345 2.89 13.41 9.88
N VAL A 346 2.97 13.52 11.21
CA VAL A 346 2.67 12.44 12.15
C VAL A 346 1.34 12.78 12.82
N ASP A 347 0.27 12.12 12.37
CA ASP A 347 -1.07 12.36 12.88
C ASP A 347 -1.79 11.03 13.19
N PRO A 348 -1.64 10.48 14.40
CA PRO A 348 -2.38 9.27 14.79
C PRO A 348 -3.89 9.50 14.89
N ILE A 349 -4.35 10.72 15.24
CA ILE A 349 -5.78 11.04 15.34
C ILE A 349 -6.42 11.03 13.93
N GLY A 350 -5.66 11.45 12.94
CA GLY A 350 -6.02 11.35 11.53
C GLY A 350 -6.31 9.93 11.05
N LEU A 351 -5.64 8.90 11.61
CA LEU A 351 -5.96 7.49 11.30
C LEU A 351 -7.40 7.19 11.74
N ARG A 352 -7.75 7.53 12.99
CA ARG A 352 -9.11 7.34 13.53
C ARG A 352 -10.15 8.10 12.70
N MET A 353 -9.87 9.35 12.34
CA MET A 353 -10.77 10.14 11.47
C MET A 353 -10.97 9.47 10.11
N THR A 354 -9.89 9.00 9.49
CA THR A 354 -9.92 8.32 8.19
C THR A 354 -10.78 7.06 8.25
N LEU A 355 -10.54 6.22 9.27
CA LEU A 355 -11.29 4.98 9.50
C LEU A 355 -12.78 5.22 9.67
N ARG A 356 -13.16 6.24 10.45
CA ARG A 356 -14.56 6.64 10.60
C ARG A 356 -15.19 7.03 9.27
N LYS A 357 -14.54 7.90 8.49
CA LYS A 357 -15.07 8.34 7.19
C LYS A 357 -15.25 7.18 6.20
N VAL A 358 -14.30 6.22 6.19
CA VAL A 358 -14.40 5.02 5.34
C VAL A 358 -15.59 4.16 5.78
N SER A 359 -15.70 3.90 7.09
CA SER A 359 -16.80 3.11 7.66
C SER A 359 -18.17 3.75 7.41
N GLU A 360 -18.33 5.03 7.72
CA GLU A 360 -19.56 5.80 7.52
C GLU A 360 -20.01 5.80 6.04
N ARG A 361 -19.06 5.69 5.09
CA ARG A 361 -19.35 5.73 3.66
C ARG A 361 -19.68 4.37 3.06
N TYR A 362 -19.03 3.30 3.51
CA TYR A 362 -19.08 2.01 2.82
C TYR A 362 -19.60 0.85 3.66
N ASP A 363 -19.57 0.96 5.00
CA ASP A 363 -20.05 -0.08 5.91
C ASP A 363 -19.44 -1.47 5.60
N LEU A 364 -18.13 -1.48 5.30
CA LEU A 364 -17.33 -2.68 5.06
C LEU A 364 -16.23 -2.81 6.11
N PRO A 365 -15.80 -4.04 6.45
CA PRO A 365 -14.62 -4.26 7.29
C PRO A 365 -13.39 -3.57 6.70
N ILE A 366 -12.53 -3.06 7.56
CA ILE A 366 -11.30 -2.36 7.17
C ILE A 366 -10.07 -3.15 7.61
N LEU A 367 -9.15 -3.38 6.68
CA LEU A 367 -7.80 -3.89 6.96
C LEU A 367 -6.79 -2.75 6.80
N ILE A 368 -6.03 -2.42 7.85
CA ILE A 368 -4.91 -1.48 7.69
C ILE A 368 -3.72 -2.28 7.16
N THR A 369 -3.38 -2.07 5.90
CA THR A 369 -2.37 -2.85 5.17
C THR A 369 -0.97 -2.24 5.24
N GLU A 370 -0.88 -0.98 5.64
CA GLU A 370 0.36 -0.23 5.78
C GLU A 370 0.19 0.94 6.75
N ASN A 371 1.06 1.00 7.78
CA ASN A 371 1.28 2.16 8.63
C ASN A 371 2.61 1.99 9.36
N GLY A 372 3.46 3.01 9.38
CA GLY A 372 4.78 2.87 10.00
C GLY A 372 5.62 4.13 9.89
N ILE A 373 6.86 4.03 10.38
CA ILE A 373 7.80 5.15 10.35
C ILE A 373 9.17 4.71 9.84
N GLY A 374 9.65 5.45 8.84
CA GLY A 374 10.98 5.31 8.26
C GLY A 374 11.99 6.19 9.00
N ALA A 375 13.13 5.61 9.36
CA ALA A 375 14.18 6.32 10.09
C ALA A 375 15.57 5.68 9.89
N PRO A 376 16.65 6.46 10.08
CA PRO A 376 18.02 5.96 9.92
C PRO A 376 18.47 5.16 11.16
N ASP A 377 17.96 3.94 11.31
CA ASP A 377 18.38 3.04 12.39
C ASP A 377 19.88 2.74 12.32
N LYS A 378 20.53 2.74 13.47
CA LYS A 378 21.95 2.38 13.63
C LYS A 378 22.09 1.09 14.41
N LEU A 379 22.97 0.23 13.93
CA LEU A 379 23.41 -0.95 14.67
C LEU A 379 24.44 -0.52 15.73
N GLU A 380 24.09 -0.69 17.00
CA GLU A 380 24.98 -0.38 18.12
C GLU A 380 26.07 -1.45 18.29
N LYS A 381 27.16 -1.12 19.02
CA LYS A 381 28.31 -2.03 19.23
C LYS A 381 27.95 -3.37 19.88
N ASN A 382 26.84 -3.42 20.62
CA ASN A 382 26.33 -4.61 21.30
C ASN A 382 25.29 -5.38 20.46
N GLU A 383 25.24 -5.15 19.14
CA GLU A 383 24.27 -5.76 18.21
C GLU A 383 22.80 -5.46 18.55
N THR A 384 22.52 -4.25 19.03
CA THR A 384 21.15 -3.79 19.30
C THR A 384 20.76 -2.60 18.43
N ILE A 385 19.46 -2.42 18.25
CA ILE A 385 18.87 -1.24 17.60
C ILE A 385 17.81 -0.69 18.55
N ASN A 386 18.06 0.52 19.06
CA ASN A 386 17.15 1.21 19.98
C ASN A 386 16.23 2.16 19.21
N ASP A 387 15.06 1.68 18.83
CA ASP A 387 14.09 2.38 17.99
C ASP A 387 12.81 2.78 18.75
N ASP A 388 12.98 3.39 19.93
CA ASP A 388 11.88 3.86 20.77
C ASP A 388 10.92 4.81 20.04
N TYR A 389 11.41 5.57 19.07
CA TYR A 389 10.59 6.45 18.24
C TYR A 389 9.60 5.67 17.35
N ARG A 390 9.96 4.44 16.92
CA ARG A 390 9.08 3.55 16.14
C ARG A 390 8.00 2.96 17.03
N ILE A 391 8.39 2.55 18.23
CA ILE A 391 7.47 2.09 19.28
C ILE A 391 6.45 3.20 19.59
N ASP A 392 6.90 4.43 19.85
CA ASP A 392 6.03 5.57 20.15
C ASP A 392 5.07 5.89 18.98
N TYR A 393 5.57 5.92 17.74
CA TYR A 393 4.74 6.15 16.57
C TYR A 393 3.63 5.10 16.45
N ILE A 394 3.98 3.81 16.48
CA ILE A 394 3.00 2.73 16.30
C ILE A 394 2.04 2.67 17.49
N ARG A 395 2.52 2.82 18.74
CA ARG A 395 1.67 2.89 19.93
C ARG A 395 0.57 3.94 19.78
N LYS A 396 0.94 5.18 19.43
CA LYS A 396 -0.03 6.28 19.29
C LYS A 396 -1.09 5.98 18.21
N HIS A 397 -0.71 5.32 17.12
CA HIS A 397 -1.67 4.89 16.09
C HIS A 397 -2.58 3.76 16.58
N LEU A 398 -2.05 2.79 17.33
CA LEU A 398 -2.82 1.70 17.92
C LEU A 398 -3.82 2.20 18.98
N GLU A 399 -3.45 3.19 19.78
CA GLU A 399 -4.38 3.86 20.71
C GLU A 399 -5.57 4.48 19.98
N GLN A 400 -5.31 5.19 18.87
CA GLN A 400 -6.37 5.77 18.05
C GLN A 400 -7.16 4.72 17.27
N LEU A 401 -6.54 3.60 16.92
CA LEU A 401 -7.21 2.46 16.32
C LEU A 401 -8.19 1.79 17.30
N LYS A 402 -7.77 1.58 18.55
CA LYS A 402 -8.63 1.09 19.62
C LYS A 402 -9.84 2.01 19.81
N LEU A 403 -9.62 3.33 19.74
CA LEU A 403 -10.72 4.31 19.78
C LEU A 403 -11.63 4.26 18.55
N ALA A 404 -11.09 4.05 17.34
CA ALA A 404 -11.90 3.88 16.12
C ALA A 404 -12.81 2.64 16.19
N ILE A 405 -12.31 1.53 16.71
CA ILE A 405 -13.12 0.32 16.96
C ILE A 405 -14.25 0.64 17.95
N ASN A 406 -13.97 1.43 18.97
CA ASN A 406 -14.99 1.89 19.92
C ASN A 406 -15.96 2.93 19.33
N ASP A 407 -15.59 3.62 18.23
CA ASP A 407 -16.49 4.47 17.45
C ASP A 407 -17.48 3.63 16.61
N GLY A 408 -17.32 2.30 16.56
CA GLY A 408 -18.14 1.39 15.78
C GLY A 408 -17.51 0.96 14.45
N VAL A 409 -16.26 1.35 14.18
CA VAL A 409 -15.55 0.93 12.97
C VAL A 409 -15.17 -0.54 13.06
N GLU A 410 -15.60 -1.35 12.10
CA GLU A 410 -15.15 -2.74 11.97
C GLU A 410 -13.74 -2.79 11.37
N VAL A 411 -12.72 -2.96 12.22
CA VAL A 411 -11.34 -3.16 11.78
C VAL A 411 -10.94 -4.61 12.02
N MET A 412 -10.53 -5.30 10.95
CA MET A 412 -10.16 -6.72 11.00
C MET A 412 -8.68 -6.97 11.29
N GLY A 413 -7.80 -5.99 11.06
CA GLY A 413 -6.37 -6.17 11.22
C GLY A 413 -5.53 -4.91 11.03
N TYR A 414 -4.26 -5.03 11.41
CA TYR A 414 -3.24 -3.98 11.30
C TYR A 414 -1.90 -4.58 10.91
N CYS A 415 -1.40 -4.23 9.73
CA CYS A 415 -0.13 -4.68 9.16
C CYS A 415 0.87 -3.50 9.11
N PRO A 416 1.75 -3.34 10.11
CA PRO A 416 2.75 -2.28 10.11
C PRO A 416 3.72 -2.40 8.94
N TRP A 417 4.14 -1.24 8.44
CA TRP A 417 5.23 -1.11 7.47
C TRP A 417 6.55 -0.88 8.21
N SER A 418 7.48 -1.82 8.25
CA SER A 418 7.47 -3.14 7.60
C SER A 418 7.81 -4.26 8.59
N ALA A 419 7.57 -5.51 8.19
CA ALA A 419 7.93 -6.66 9.03
C ALA A 419 9.46 -6.76 9.23
N ILE A 420 10.20 -6.53 8.14
CA ILE A 420 11.66 -6.54 8.04
C ILE A 420 12.11 -5.31 7.28
N ASP A 421 13.33 -4.83 7.49
CA ASP A 421 13.88 -3.75 6.68
C ASP A 421 13.80 -4.10 5.19
N VAL A 422 13.51 -3.10 4.36
CA VAL A 422 13.32 -3.21 2.92
C VAL A 422 14.02 -2.04 2.24
N VAL A 423 14.29 -2.14 0.93
CA VAL A 423 14.77 -0.98 0.15
C VAL A 423 13.60 0.00 -0.04
N SER A 424 13.77 1.26 0.36
CA SER A 424 12.79 2.32 0.12
C SER A 424 12.88 2.83 -1.32
N THR A 425 11.73 3.03 -1.99
CA THR A 425 11.63 3.41 -3.41
C THR A 425 12.51 4.61 -3.81
N HIS A 426 12.68 5.61 -2.93
CA HIS A 426 13.46 6.82 -3.22
C HIS A 426 14.57 7.14 -2.22
N GLN A 427 14.68 6.37 -1.14
CA GLN A 427 15.57 6.69 -0.02
C GLN A 427 16.53 5.55 0.30
N GLY A 428 16.61 4.56 -0.60
CA GLY A 428 17.52 3.44 -0.46
C GLY A 428 17.28 2.61 0.79
N TYR A 429 18.33 1.99 1.30
CA TYR A 429 18.30 1.15 2.49
C TYR A 429 18.49 1.93 3.79
N GLY A 430 18.98 3.17 3.72
CA GLY A 430 19.25 4.03 4.87
C GLY A 430 17.99 4.46 5.62
N LYS A 431 16.83 4.55 4.93
CA LYS A 431 15.52 4.80 5.57
C LYS A 431 14.85 3.46 5.89
N ARG A 432 14.97 3.04 7.15
CA ARG A 432 14.55 1.71 7.64
C ARG A 432 13.17 1.74 8.28
N TYR A 433 12.38 0.70 8.05
CA TYR A 433 10.99 0.59 8.51
C TYR A 433 10.72 -0.67 9.34
N GLY A 434 11.58 -1.68 9.26
CA GLY A 434 11.33 -3.02 9.78
C GLY A 434 11.28 -3.11 11.30
N PHE A 435 10.59 -4.11 11.84
CA PHE A 435 10.86 -4.62 13.20
C PHE A 435 12.15 -5.45 13.26
N ILE A 436 12.52 -6.04 12.12
CA ILE A 436 13.73 -6.83 11.94
C ILE A 436 14.72 -6.00 11.11
N TYR A 437 15.84 -5.63 11.71
CA TYR A 437 16.95 -4.99 11.04
C TYR A 437 17.67 -6.00 10.15
N VAL A 438 18.09 -5.57 8.96
CA VAL A 438 18.96 -6.37 8.09
C VAL A 438 20.31 -5.67 7.99
N ASN A 439 21.37 -6.41 8.31
CA ASN A 439 22.72 -5.88 8.26
C ASN A 439 23.22 -5.81 6.81
N ARG A 440 22.92 -4.68 6.17
CA ARG A 440 23.49 -4.15 4.93
C ARG A 440 23.40 -2.63 4.96
N ASP A 441 24.14 -1.95 4.09
CA ASP A 441 23.99 -0.52 3.81
C ASP A 441 23.46 -0.33 2.38
N GLU A 442 23.62 0.87 1.81
CA GLU A 442 23.19 1.16 0.44
C GLU A 442 23.89 0.23 -0.58
N PHE A 443 25.22 0.15 -0.50
CA PHE A 443 26.04 -0.56 -1.49
C PHE A 443 26.84 -1.73 -0.92
N ASP A 444 27.05 -1.78 0.40
CA ASP A 444 27.68 -2.91 1.07
C ASP A 444 26.61 -3.86 1.63
N LEU A 445 26.51 -5.07 1.06
CA LEU A 445 25.57 -6.08 1.50
C LEU A 445 25.91 -6.67 2.87
N LYS A 446 27.15 -6.50 3.35
CA LYS A 446 27.67 -7.13 4.56
C LYS A 446 27.30 -8.62 4.59
N ASP A 447 26.61 -9.11 5.63
CA ASP A 447 26.20 -10.51 5.76
C ASP A 447 24.68 -10.73 5.63
N LEU A 448 23.91 -9.64 5.47
CA LEU A 448 22.44 -9.64 5.41
C LEU A 448 21.76 -10.33 6.61
N ARG A 449 22.45 -10.49 7.75
CA ARG A 449 21.87 -11.16 8.92
C ARG A 449 20.71 -10.35 9.50
N ARG A 450 19.73 -11.06 10.08
CA ARG A 450 18.55 -10.46 10.70
C ARG A 450 18.81 -10.20 12.18
N ILE A 451 18.48 -8.99 12.63
CA ILE A 451 18.66 -8.53 14.01
C ILE A 451 17.35 -7.94 14.52
N LYS A 452 16.85 -8.42 15.65
CA LYS A 452 15.60 -7.92 16.24
C LYS A 452 15.83 -6.53 16.80
N LYS A 453 15.04 -5.54 16.35
CA LYS A 453 15.04 -4.22 16.97
C LYS A 453 14.30 -4.24 18.30
N LYS A 454 14.40 -3.17 19.10
CA LYS A 454 13.63 -3.06 20.34
C LYS A 454 12.12 -3.15 20.07
N SER A 455 11.66 -2.54 18.99
CA SER A 455 10.26 -2.60 18.52
C SER A 455 9.74 -4.00 18.24
N PHE A 456 10.60 -4.98 17.90
CA PHE A 456 10.21 -6.38 17.72
C PHE A 456 9.62 -6.97 19.00
N ASN A 457 10.34 -6.84 20.12
CA ASN A 457 9.91 -7.39 21.41
C ASN A 457 8.70 -6.63 21.96
N TRP A 458 8.64 -5.32 21.70
CA TRP A 458 7.47 -4.52 22.03
C TRP A 458 6.22 -5.00 21.28
N TYR A 459 6.29 -5.14 19.95
CA TYR A 459 5.14 -5.56 19.15
C TYR A 459 4.75 -7.01 19.45
N LYS A 460 5.71 -7.88 19.78
CA LYS A 460 5.43 -9.20 20.33
C LYS A 460 4.56 -9.15 21.59
N ASN A 461 4.84 -8.21 22.51
CA ASN A 461 4.02 -8.03 23.70
C ASN A 461 2.61 -7.51 23.37
N VAL A 462 2.51 -6.54 22.45
CA VAL A 462 1.22 -6.05 21.93
C VAL A 462 0.37 -7.21 21.42
N ILE A 463 0.95 -8.08 20.59
CA ILE A 463 0.25 -9.24 20.02
C ILE A 463 -0.17 -10.22 21.10
N ASN A 464 0.73 -10.58 22.02
CA ASN A 464 0.45 -11.54 23.08
C ASN A 464 -0.67 -11.09 24.02
N THR A 465 -0.79 -9.78 24.23
CA THR A 465 -1.83 -9.16 25.07
C THR A 465 -3.05 -8.71 24.26
N ASN A 466 -3.10 -9.01 22.96
CA ASN A 466 -4.13 -8.53 22.03
C ASN A 466 -4.38 -7.01 22.13
N GLY A 467 -3.31 -6.22 22.29
CA GLY A 467 -3.36 -4.77 22.39
C GLY A 467 -3.92 -4.22 23.71
N GLU A 468 -3.90 -5.02 24.78
CA GLU A 468 -4.15 -4.52 26.14
C GLU A 468 -2.93 -3.80 26.72
N GLU A 469 -1.70 -4.24 26.37
CA GLU A 469 -0.46 -3.54 26.71
C GLU A 469 0.16 -2.92 25.45
N LEU A 470 0.12 -1.59 25.34
CA LEU A 470 0.68 -0.80 24.24
C LEU A 470 1.92 -0.01 24.64
#